data_AF-A0A542YSV5-F1
#
_entry.id   AF-A0A542YSV5-F1
#
_cell.length_a   1.000
_cell.length_b   1.000
_cell.length_c   1.000
_cell.angle_alpha   90.00
_cell.angle_beta   90.00
_cell.angle_gamma   90.00
#
_symmetry.space_group_name_H-M   'P 1'
#
loop_
_entity.id
_entity.type
_entity.pdbx_description
1 polymer ?
#
loop_
_entity_poly.entity_id
_entity_poly.type
_entity_poly.pdbx_seq_one_letter_code
_entity_poly.pdbx_strand_id
1 'polypeptide(L)'
;MRRLEPLLRWVVVVALGFDAVVHLRFAPAIQLAAPGGIGGGWLFRLQALAAILAALYLILRPSTAAYLVAGAVALSAFGAVLLYSLVSVPTLGPIPSMYDPTWHPEKTLSAVAEGIGVLAAAVGAGTLRAPGPTDE
;
A
#
# COMPACT_ATOMS: atom_id res chain seq x y z
N MET A 1 -25.28 -1.81 -0.33
CA MET A 1 -23.82 -1.56 -0.46
C MET A 1 -23.12 -2.45 -1.51
N ARG A 2 -23.54 -3.69 -1.77
CA ARG A 2 -22.91 -4.56 -2.81
C ARG A 2 -22.79 -3.94 -4.21
N ARG A 3 -23.68 -3.03 -4.60
CA ARG A 3 -23.59 -2.31 -5.89
C ARG A 3 -22.33 -1.42 -6.01
N LEU A 4 -21.70 -1.04 -4.89
CA LEU A 4 -20.48 -0.24 -4.85
C LEU A 4 -19.21 -1.10 -4.80
N GLU A 5 -19.31 -2.41 -4.60
CA GLU A 5 -18.13 -3.29 -4.50
C GLU A 5 -17.22 -3.17 -5.73
N PRO A 6 -17.73 -3.19 -6.98
CA PRO A 6 -16.85 -3.10 -8.14
C PRO A 6 -16.07 -1.78 -8.19
N LEU A 7 -16.71 -0.68 -7.76
CA LEU A 7 -16.08 0.63 -7.66
C LEU A 7 -14.99 0.63 -6.57
N LEU A 8 -15.31 0.14 -5.37
CA LEU A 8 -14.35 0.04 -4.27
C LEU A 8 -13.16 -0.84 -4.66
N ARG A 9 -13.42 -1.96 -5.33
CA ARG A 9 -12.39 -2.85 -5.86
C ARG A 9 -11.48 -2.11 -6.82
N TRP A 10 -12.03 -1.37 -7.78
CA TRP A 10 -11.24 -0.59 -8.73
C TRP A 10 -10.42 0.50 -8.05
N VAL A 11 -10.99 1.20 -7.06
CA VAL A 11 -10.25 2.19 -6.28
C VAL A 11 -9.04 1.56 -5.59
N VAL A 12 -9.21 0.41 -4.93
CA VAL A 12 -8.11 -0.32 -4.27
C VAL A 12 -7.06 -0.77 -5.29
N VAL A 13 -7.48 -1.35 -6.42
CA VAL A 13 -6.57 -1.82 -7.48
C VAL A 13 -5.76 -0.66 -8.05
N VAL A 14 -6.39 0.47 -8.33
CA VAL A 14 -5.70 1.67 -8.86
C VAL A 14 -4.73 2.23 -7.82
N ALA A 15 -5.12 2.29 -6.54
CA ALA A 15 -4.24 2.71 -5.46
C ALA A 15 -2.99 1.81 -5.35
N LEU A 16 -3.16 0.48 -5.34
CA LEU A 16 -2.03 -0.47 -5.31
C LEU A 16 -1.16 -0.41 -6.58
N GLY A 17 -1.77 -0.16 -7.74
CA GLY A 17 -1.03 0.05 -8.99
C GLY A 17 -0.17 1.31 -8.93
N PHE A 18 -0.72 2.40 -8.39
CA PHE A 18 0.03 3.64 -8.16
C PHE A 18 1.18 3.43 -7.16
N ASP A 19 0.90 2.78 -6.02
CA ASP A 19 1.89 2.38 -5.00
C ASP A 19 3.07 1.63 -5.63
N ALA A 20 2.78 0.58 -6.42
CA ALA A 20 3.81 -0.21 -7.09
C ALA A 20 4.66 0.63 -8.05
N VAL A 21 4.05 1.51 -8.84
CA VAL A 21 4.75 2.38 -9.79
C VAL A 21 5.66 3.37 -9.08
N VAL A 22 5.19 4.00 -8.00
CA VAL A 22 6.00 4.94 -7.20
C VAL A 22 7.17 4.19 -6.56
N HIS A 23 6.90 3.06 -5.89
CA HIS A 23 7.95 2.30 -5.24
C HIS A 23 9.02 1.79 -6.21
N LEU A 24 8.64 1.29 -7.39
CA LEU A 24 9.61 0.89 -8.42
C LEU A 24 10.43 2.07 -8.96
N ARG A 25 9.80 3.25 -9.13
CA ARG A 25 10.50 4.45 -9.59
C ARG A 25 11.53 4.97 -8.58
N PHE A 26 11.20 4.97 -7.29
CA PHE A 26 12.10 5.48 -6.25
C PHE A 26 13.13 4.44 -5.78
N ALA A 27 12.90 3.15 -5.99
CA ALA A 27 13.79 2.08 -5.54
C ALA A 27 15.28 2.27 -5.91
N PRO A 28 15.67 2.73 -7.12
CA PRO A 28 17.07 3.00 -7.44
C PRO A 28 17.68 4.14 -6.61
N ALA A 29 16.94 5.24 -6.43
CA ALA A 29 17.41 6.38 -5.64
C ALA A 29 17.57 6.02 -4.17
N ILE A 30 16.61 5.29 -3.60
CA ILE A 30 16.66 4.82 -2.21
C ILE A 30 17.81 3.80 -2.00
N GLN A 31 18.15 3.01 -3.03
CA GLN A 31 19.27 2.06 -2.94
C GLN A 31 20.63 2.78 -2.76
N LEU A 32 20.77 4.04 -3.19
CA LEU A 32 22.02 4.80 -3.06
C LEU A 32 22.43 5.01 -1.59
N ALA A 33 21.48 4.98 -0.66
CA ALA A 33 21.78 5.06 0.77
C ALA A 33 22.47 3.80 1.32
N ALA A 34 22.38 2.66 0.61
CA ALA A 34 23.05 1.41 0.97
C ALA A 34 23.39 0.56 -0.29
N PRO A 35 24.33 1.01 -1.15
CA PRO A 35 24.52 0.45 -2.50
C PRO A 35 24.91 -1.03 -2.54
N GLY A 36 25.67 -1.51 -1.54
CA GLY A 36 26.17 -2.88 -1.46
C GLY A 36 25.34 -3.84 -0.61
N GLY A 37 24.19 -3.41 -0.07
CA GLY A 37 23.37 -4.21 0.85
C GLY A 37 21.94 -4.47 0.37
N ILE A 38 21.18 -5.23 1.17
CA ILE A 38 19.71 -5.42 1.04
C ILE A 38 18.99 -4.15 1.55
N GLY A 39 19.43 -2.98 1.08
CA GLY A 39 19.05 -1.66 1.59
C GLY A 39 17.61 -1.25 1.26
N GLY A 40 17.30 0.04 1.47
CA GLY A 40 15.94 0.57 1.27
C GLY A 40 15.38 0.37 -0.14
N GLY A 41 16.24 0.28 -1.17
CA GLY A 41 15.78 -0.03 -2.51
C GLY A 41 15.16 -1.43 -2.63
N TRP A 42 15.62 -2.42 -1.87
CA TRP A 42 14.99 -3.74 -1.83
C TRP A 42 13.64 -3.71 -1.12
N LEU A 43 13.52 -2.94 -0.03
CA LEU A 43 12.22 -2.71 0.62
C LEU A 43 11.19 -2.15 -0.36
N PHE A 44 11.59 -1.15 -1.15
CA PHE A 44 10.70 -0.56 -2.15
C PHE A 44 10.28 -1.58 -3.22
N ARG A 45 11.22 -2.40 -3.72
CA ARG A 45 10.90 -3.46 -4.70
C ARG A 45 9.97 -4.54 -4.12
N LEU A 46 10.19 -4.94 -2.87
CA LEU A 46 9.35 -5.93 -2.18
C LEU A 46 7.94 -5.39 -1.92
N GLN A 47 7.82 -4.13 -1.51
CA GLN A 47 6.53 -3.46 -1.36
C GLN A 47 5.79 -3.41 -2.71
N ALA A 48 6.45 -3.00 -3.78
CA ALA A 48 5.85 -2.98 -5.11
C ALA A 48 5.39 -4.37 -5.58
N LEU A 49 6.20 -5.41 -5.35
CA LEU A 49 5.82 -6.79 -5.64
C LEU A 49 4.58 -7.21 -4.83
N ALA A 50 4.56 -6.92 -3.53
CA ALA A 50 3.42 -7.20 -2.67
C ALA A 50 2.15 -6.48 -3.15
N ALA A 51 2.25 -5.22 -3.57
CA ALA A 51 1.14 -4.44 -4.11
C ALA A 51 0.59 -5.03 -5.40
N ILE A 52 1.46 -5.44 -6.32
CA ILE A 52 1.06 -6.13 -7.56
C ILE A 52 0.34 -7.44 -7.24
N LEU A 53 0.91 -8.28 -6.38
CA LEU A 53 0.32 -9.57 -6.02
C LEU A 53 -1.02 -9.41 -5.29
N ALA A 54 -1.15 -8.43 -4.40
CA ALA A 54 -2.39 -8.13 -3.70
C ALA A 54 -3.48 -7.60 -4.66
N ALA A 55 -3.11 -6.72 -5.59
CA ALA A 55 -4.03 -6.23 -6.63
C ALA A 55 -4.52 -7.37 -7.53
N LEU A 56 -3.61 -8.23 -7.98
CA LEU A 56 -3.97 -9.43 -8.76
C LEU A 56 -4.87 -10.36 -7.97
N TYR A 57 -4.57 -10.62 -6.70
CA TYR A 57 -5.40 -11.47 -5.85
C TYR A 57 -6.82 -10.90 -5.70
N LEU A 58 -6.95 -9.58 -5.50
CA LEU A 58 -8.24 -8.90 -5.40
C LEU A 58 -9.04 -8.92 -6.71
N ILE A 59 -8.38 -8.76 -7.86
CA ILE A 59 -9.01 -8.87 -9.18
C ILE A 59 -9.53 -10.29 -9.41
N LEU A 60 -8.67 -11.29 -9.18
CA LEU A 60 -8.96 -12.69 -9.48
C LEU A 60 -9.97 -13.31 -8.52
N ARG A 61 -9.96 -12.88 -7.24
CA ARG A 61 -10.83 -13.43 -6.19
C ARG A 61 -11.33 -12.33 -5.25
N PRO A 62 -12.36 -11.54 -5.65
CA PRO A 62 -12.91 -10.46 -4.83
C PRO A 62 -13.60 -11.02 -3.60
N SER A 63 -12.86 -11.12 -2.51
CA SER A 63 -13.26 -11.74 -1.25
C SER A 63 -12.82 -10.86 -0.09
N THR A 64 -13.44 -11.03 1.09
CA THR A 64 -13.00 -10.30 2.29
C THR A 64 -11.50 -10.50 2.56
N ALA A 65 -10.99 -11.73 2.41
CA ALA A 65 -9.57 -12.01 2.58
C ALA A 65 -8.71 -11.20 1.60
N ALA A 66 -9.10 -11.12 0.32
CA ALA A 66 -8.37 -10.34 -0.68
C ALA A 66 -8.36 -8.83 -0.37
N TYR A 67 -9.49 -8.29 0.09
CA TYR A 67 -9.54 -6.90 0.56
C TYR A 67 -8.67 -6.66 1.79
N LEU A 68 -8.62 -7.58 2.75
CA LEU A 68 -7.77 -7.44 3.93
C LEU A 68 -6.28 -7.49 3.56
N VAL A 69 -5.89 -8.39 2.64
CA VAL A 69 -4.51 -8.45 2.11
C VAL A 69 -4.16 -7.14 1.40
N ALA A 70 -5.02 -6.67 0.49
CA ALA A 70 -4.83 -5.40 -0.20
C ALA A 70 -4.73 -4.21 0.76
N GLY A 71 -5.60 -4.15 1.77
CA GLY A 71 -5.59 -3.11 2.79
C GLY A 71 -4.33 -3.17 3.66
N ALA A 72 -3.85 -4.35 4.02
CA ALA A 72 -2.62 -4.50 4.80
C ALA A 72 -1.38 -4.01 4.02
N VAL A 73 -1.31 -4.30 2.72
CA VAL A 73 -0.22 -3.84 1.85
C VAL A 73 -0.27 -2.32 1.63
N ALA A 74 -1.45 -1.75 1.42
CA ALA A 74 -1.60 -0.29 1.33
C ALA A 74 -1.25 0.38 2.67
N LEU A 75 -1.64 -0.23 3.79
CA LEU A 75 -1.36 0.29 5.12
C LEU A 75 0.12 0.22 5.49
N SER A 76 0.86 -0.79 4.99
CA SER A 76 2.31 -0.86 5.23
C SER A 76 3.05 0.28 4.54
N ALA A 77 2.70 0.60 3.28
CA ALA A 77 3.25 1.74 2.57
C ALA A 77 2.86 3.07 3.25
N PHE A 78 1.57 3.28 3.49
CA PHE A 78 1.06 4.49 4.14
C PHE A 78 1.68 4.71 5.52
N GLY A 79 1.72 3.65 6.32
CA GLY A 79 2.33 3.65 7.64
C GLY A 79 3.82 3.97 7.58
N ALA A 80 4.56 3.42 6.61
CA ALA A 80 5.96 3.72 6.42
C ALA A 80 6.18 5.19 6.02
N VAL A 81 5.39 5.72 5.08
CA VAL A 81 5.47 7.14 4.68
C VAL A 81 5.24 8.05 5.87
N LEU A 82 4.21 7.80 6.69
CA LEU A 82 3.96 8.60 7.90
C LEU A 82 5.06 8.43 8.93
N LEU A 83 5.46 7.19 9.24
CA LEU A 83 6.48 6.90 10.24
C LEU A 83 7.79 7.60 9.91
N TYR A 84 8.30 7.44 8.68
CA TYR A 84 9.56 8.05 8.26
C TYR A 84 9.44 9.55 7.96
N SER A 85 8.24 10.11 7.91
CA SER A 85 8.05 11.58 7.87
C SER A 85 8.02 12.21 9.25
N LEU A 86 7.55 11.47 10.25
CA LEU A 86 7.28 12.01 11.59
C LEU A 86 8.34 11.62 12.62
N VAL A 87 8.98 10.47 12.44
CA VAL A 87 9.90 9.88 13.42
C VAL A 87 11.23 9.56 12.76
N SER A 88 12.31 10.06 13.36
CA SER A 88 13.68 9.71 12.95
C SER A 88 14.05 8.32 13.44
N VAL A 89 13.60 7.31 12.70
CA VAL A 89 13.94 5.92 12.97
C VAL A 89 15.42 5.70 12.63
N PRO A 90 16.22 5.17 13.57
CA PRO A 90 17.63 4.88 13.31
C PRO A 90 17.78 3.74 12.30
N THR A 91 18.99 3.51 11.82
CA THR A 91 19.32 2.35 10.98
C THR A 91 18.93 1.05 11.66
N LEU A 92 18.24 0.17 10.92
CA LEU A 92 17.79 -1.15 11.39
C LEU A 92 18.50 -2.25 10.60
N GLY A 93 19.63 -2.73 11.11
CA GLY A 93 20.44 -3.74 10.42
C GLY A 93 20.85 -3.26 9.02
N PRO A 94 20.49 -3.97 7.93
CA PRO A 94 20.83 -3.56 6.57
C PRO A 94 19.97 -2.42 6.02
N ILE A 95 18.91 -2.01 6.73
CA ILE A 95 17.99 -0.95 6.31
C ILE A 95 18.53 0.39 6.83
N PRO A 96 18.92 1.32 5.93
CA PRO A 96 19.43 2.64 6.34
C PRO A 96 18.33 3.45 7.04
N SER A 97 18.73 4.52 7.74
CA SER A 97 17.75 5.50 8.21
C SER A 97 17.03 6.10 6.99
N MET A 98 15.70 6.03 6.98
CA MET A 98 14.86 6.52 5.89
C MET A 98 14.07 7.78 6.28
N TYR A 99 14.46 8.43 7.39
CA TYR A 99 13.79 9.64 7.84
C TYR A 99 13.89 10.74 6.80
N ASP A 100 12.74 11.21 6.36
CA ASP A 100 12.59 12.33 5.44
C ASP A 100 11.38 13.16 5.89
N PRO A 101 11.58 14.31 6.56
CA PRO A 101 10.47 15.16 6.98
C PRO A 101 9.91 16.02 5.85
N THR A 102 10.54 16.05 4.68
CA THR A 102 10.11 16.92 3.58
C THR A 102 8.91 16.32 2.86
N TRP A 103 7.91 17.15 2.58
CA TRP A 103 6.75 16.77 1.79
C TRP A 103 6.83 17.39 0.41
N HIS A 104 7.02 16.53 -0.59
CA HIS A 104 7.06 16.89 -2.01
C HIS A 104 5.88 16.22 -2.74
N PRO A 105 5.49 16.71 -3.94
CA PRO A 105 4.25 16.29 -4.60
C PRO A 105 4.09 14.77 -4.77
N GLU A 106 5.15 14.06 -5.13
CA GLU A 106 5.15 12.62 -5.33
C GLU A 106 4.83 11.87 -4.03
N LYS A 107 5.46 12.26 -2.93
CA LYS A 107 5.23 11.68 -1.61
C LYS A 107 3.83 11.98 -1.09
N THR A 108 3.36 13.21 -1.25
CA THR A 108 1.99 13.60 -0.89
C THR A 108 0.97 12.77 -1.67
N LEU A 109 1.18 12.63 -2.99
CA LEU A 109 0.28 11.86 -3.84
C LEU A 109 0.30 10.36 -3.49
N SER A 110 1.47 9.79 -3.17
CA SER A 110 1.61 8.42 -2.68
C SER A 110 0.82 8.21 -1.39
N ALA A 111 1.04 9.06 -0.39
CA ALA A 111 0.34 8.96 0.90
C ALA A 111 -1.18 9.08 0.75
N VAL A 112 -1.67 9.98 -0.11
CA VAL A 112 -3.11 10.12 -0.38
C VAL A 112 -3.66 8.88 -1.08
N ALA A 113 -2.97 8.38 -2.12
CA ALA A 113 -3.40 7.19 -2.86
C ALA A 113 -3.45 5.95 -1.95
N GLU A 114 -2.40 5.72 -1.15
CA GLU A 114 -2.33 4.62 -0.20
C GLU A 114 -3.40 4.75 0.88
N GLY A 115 -3.59 5.93 1.46
CA GLY A 115 -4.63 6.21 2.45
C GLY A 115 -6.04 5.95 1.91
N ILE A 116 -6.34 6.39 0.69
CA ILE A 116 -7.61 6.08 0.00
C ILE A 116 -7.72 4.57 -0.21
N GLY A 117 -6.65 3.90 -0.62
CA GLY A 117 -6.59 2.45 -0.80
C GLY A 117 -6.93 1.68 0.47
N VAL A 118 -6.36 2.08 1.61
CA VAL A 118 -6.67 1.48 2.94
C VAL A 118 -8.15 1.63 3.27
N LEU A 119 -8.70 2.84 3.13
CA LEU A 119 -10.11 3.11 3.46
C LEU A 119 -11.05 2.33 2.53
N ALA A 120 -10.80 2.35 1.23
CA ALA A 120 -11.59 1.63 0.25
C ALA A 120 -11.54 0.11 0.49
N ALA A 121 -10.37 -0.42 0.89
CA ALA A 121 -10.21 -1.84 1.22
C ALA A 121 -10.99 -2.24 2.47
N ALA A 122 -10.95 -1.41 3.53
CA ALA A 122 -11.71 -1.63 4.75
C ALA A 122 -13.23 -1.64 4.49
N VAL A 123 -13.72 -0.66 3.72
CA VAL A 123 -15.14 -0.60 3.32
C VAL A 123 -15.50 -1.81 2.46
N GLY A 124 -14.70 -2.15 1.45
CA GLY A 124 -14.91 -3.31 0.59
C GLY A 124 -15.02 -4.61 1.37
N ALA A 125 -14.09 -4.87 2.31
CA ALA A 125 -14.13 -6.03 3.20
C ALA A 125 -15.42 -6.10 4.02
N GLY A 126 -15.89 -4.97 4.55
CA GLY A 126 -17.14 -4.86 5.31
C GLY A 126 -18.38 -5.15 4.47
N THR A 127 -18.43 -4.68 3.22
CA THR A 127 -19.60 -4.91 2.34
C THR A 127 -19.81 -6.38 1.97
N LEU A 128 -18.75 -7.19 1.99
CA LEU A 128 -18.81 -8.62 1.71
C LEU A 128 -19.19 -9.46 2.95
N ARG A 129 -19.04 -8.92 4.17
CA ARG A 129 -19.40 -9.57 5.44
C ARG A 129 -20.83 -9.31 5.89
N ALA A 130 -21.51 -8.31 5.34
CA ALA A 130 -22.87 -7.96 5.75
C ALA A 130 -23.88 -9.08 5.38
N PRO A 131 -24.76 -9.50 6.32
CA PRO A 131 -25.87 -10.42 6.04
C PRO A 131 -26.78 -9.89 4.93
N GLY A 132 -27.42 -10.80 4.19
CA GLY A 132 -28.36 -10.43 3.14
C GLY A 132 -29.67 -9.92 3.74
N PRO A 133 -30.43 -9.04 3.06
CA PRO A 133 -31.72 -8.54 3.54
C PRO A 133 -32.86 -9.58 3.59
N THR A 134 -32.55 -10.88 3.59
CA THR A 134 -33.54 -11.98 3.54
C THR A 134 -33.30 -13.05 4.61
N ASP A 135 -32.58 -12.72 5.70
CA ASP A 135 -32.36 -13.64 6.81
C ASP A 135 -33.45 -13.50 7.92
N GLU A 136 -34.66 -13.06 7.57
CA GLU A 136 -35.85 -12.97 8.45
C GLU A 136 -37.04 -13.75 7.87
#